data_AF-A0A7C7TE20-F1
#
_entry.id   AF-A0A7C7TE20-F1
#
_cell.length_a   1.000
_cell.length_b   1.000
_cell.length_c   1.000
_cell.angle_alpha   90.00
_cell.angle_beta   90.00
_cell.angle_gamma   90.00
#
_symmetry.space_group_name_H-M   'P 1'
#
loop_
_entity.id
_entity.type
_entity.pdbx_description
1 polymer ?
#
loop_
_entity_poly.entity_id
_entity_poly.type
_entity_poly.pdbx_seq_one_letter_code
_entity_poly.pdbx_strand_id
1 'polypeptide(L)'
;MPNKHGWGHSLMSQVRQLAIDAEVGSLVMFHHDPDRSDAQLDEVQRENDSFFKGKSAPAKSYCAWEGCELRVTRQSTGPLIQNN
;
A
#
# COMPACT_ATOMS: atom_id res chain seq x y z
N MET A 1 -3.69 -14.78 9.05
CA MET A 1 -3.33 -15.89 8.15
C MET A 1 -3.16 -17.15 8.99
N PRO A 2 -4.22 -17.94 9.23
CA PRO A 2 -4.13 -19.09 10.13
C PRO A 2 -3.04 -20.09 9.74
N ASN A 3 -2.84 -20.31 8.43
CA ASN A 3 -1.93 -21.34 7.90
C ASN A 3 -0.46 -20.90 7.72
N LYS A 4 -0.15 -19.61 7.92
CA LYS A 4 1.22 -19.04 7.77
C LYS A 4 1.64 -18.20 8.99
N HIS A 5 0.99 -18.40 10.13
CA HIS A 5 1.40 -17.76 11.39
C HIS A 5 2.80 -18.22 11.79
N GLY A 6 3.61 -17.29 12.29
CA GLY A 6 4.98 -17.57 12.74
C GLY A 6 6.07 -17.45 11.67
N TRP A 7 5.70 -17.22 10.39
CA TRP A 7 6.67 -17.07 9.30
C TRP A 7 7.36 -15.70 9.26
N GLY A 8 6.92 -14.75 10.11
CA GLY A 8 7.44 -13.38 10.13
C GLY A 8 6.86 -12.44 9.07
N HIS A 9 5.77 -12.84 8.40
CA HIS A 9 5.09 -11.97 7.42
C HIS A 9 4.02 -11.07 8.05
N SER A 10 3.97 -9.83 7.59
CA SER A 10 2.89 -8.89 7.92
C SER A 10 1.61 -9.23 7.18
N LEU A 11 0.46 -8.96 7.81
CA LEU A 11 -0.83 -8.92 7.10
C LEU A 11 -0.93 -7.64 6.27
N MET A 12 -1.61 -7.68 5.12
CA MET A 12 -1.82 -6.50 4.28
C MET A 12 -2.51 -5.37 5.06
N SER A 13 -3.46 -5.69 5.92
CA SER A 13 -4.12 -4.71 6.80
C SER A 13 -3.15 -4.02 7.77
N GLN A 14 -2.18 -4.75 8.32
CA GLN A 14 -1.17 -4.18 9.22
C GLN A 14 -0.25 -3.22 8.47
N VAL A 15 0.19 -3.59 7.26
CA VAL A 15 1.04 -2.73 6.42
C VAL A 15 0.28 -1.48 5.99
N ARG A 16 -0.99 -1.60 5.60
CA ARG A 16 -1.86 -0.47 5.25
C ARG A 16 -2.03 0.50 6.43
N GLN A 17 -2.30 -0.02 7.62
CA GLN A 17 -2.44 0.80 8.82
C GLN A 17 -1.13 1.51 9.17
N LEU A 18 0.00 0.78 9.12
CA LEU A 18 1.31 1.36 9.38
C LEU A 18 1.63 2.52 8.42
N ALA A 19 1.23 2.43 7.15
CA ALA A 19 1.42 3.51 6.18
C ALA A 19 0.61 4.77 6.55
N ILE A 20 -0.62 4.61 7.08
CA ILE A 20 -1.41 5.72 7.60
C ILE A 20 -0.74 6.33 8.82
N ASP A 21 -0.35 5.50 9.79
CA ASP A 21 0.22 5.94 11.07
C ASP A 21 1.56 6.67 10.86
N ALA A 22 2.33 6.28 9.85
CA ALA A 22 3.58 6.91 9.48
C ALA A 22 3.42 8.09 8.50
N GLU A 23 2.18 8.41 8.09
CA GLU A 23 1.86 9.50 7.15
C GLU A 23 2.68 9.47 5.85
N VAL A 24 2.91 8.28 5.29
CA VAL A 24 3.72 8.15 4.06
C VAL A 24 2.93 8.61 2.83
N GLY A 25 3.62 9.24 1.88
CA GLY A 25 3.01 9.63 0.60
C GLY A 25 2.75 8.45 -0.32
N SER A 26 3.56 7.38 -0.22
CA SER A 26 3.44 6.18 -1.04
C SER A 26 3.76 4.91 -0.25
N LEU A 27 2.97 3.86 -0.46
CA LEU A 27 3.19 2.50 0.03
C LEU A 27 3.48 1.57 -1.15
N VAL A 28 4.59 0.84 -1.11
CA VAL A 28 4.94 -0.16 -2.14
C VAL A 28 5.07 -1.53 -1.45
N MET A 29 4.17 -2.45 -1.81
CA MET A 29 4.13 -3.80 -1.26
C MET A 29 4.91 -4.75 -2.16
N PHE A 30 5.85 -5.49 -1.56
CA PHE A 30 6.68 -6.51 -2.23
C PHE A 30 6.72 -7.78 -1.38
N HIS A 31 7.41 -8.81 -1.87
CA HIS A 31 7.48 -10.14 -1.25
C HIS A 31 6.10 -10.80 -1.16
N HIS A 32 5.40 -10.80 -2.29
CA HIS A 32 4.11 -11.45 -2.41
C HIS A 32 4.24 -12.94 -2.10
N ASP A 33 3.15 -13.51 -1.59
CA ASP A 33 3.04 -14.95 -1.38
C ASP A 33 3.14 -15.65 -2.75
N PRO A 34 4.10 -16.58 -2.96
CA PRO A 34 4.30 -17.24 -4.24
C PRO A 34 3.08 -18.04 -4.72
N ASP A 35 2.16 -18.37 -3.82
CA ASP A 35 0.91 -19.05 -4.17
C ASP A 35 -0.15 -18.10 -4.76
N ARG A 36 0.10 -16.78 -4.77
CA ARG A 36 -0.83 -15.80 -5.37
C ARG A 36 -0.61 -15.67 -6.87
N SER A 37 -1.71 -15.69 -7.61
CA SER A 37 -1.70 -15.32 -9.03
C SER A 37 -1.72 -13.81 -9.23
N ASP A 38 -1.35 -13.37 -10.43
CA ASP A 38 -1.40 -11.96 -10.83
C ASP A 38 -2.79 -11.36 -10.62
N ALA A 39 -3.86 -12.08 -10.98
CA ALA A 39 -5.23 -11.62 -10.77
C ALA A 39 -5.58 -11.42 -9.28
N GLN A 40 -4.98 -12.21 -8.39
CA GLN A 40 -5.15 -12.00 -6.94
C GLN A 40 -4.36 -10.78 -6.47
N LEU A 41 -3.20 -10.48 -7.06
CA LEU A 41 -2.45 -9.26 -6.76
C LEU A 41 -3.16 -8.00 -7.28
N ASP A 42 -3.84 -8.09 -8.43
CA ASP A 42 -4.70 -7.02 -8.94
C ASP A 42 -5.89 -6.74 -8.02
N GLU A 43 -6.48 -7.77 -7.42
CA GLU A 43 -7.51 -7.58 -6.38
C GLU A 43 -6.92 -6.88 -5.15
N VAL A 44 -5.73 -7.29 -4.69
CA VAL A 44 -5.06 -6.61 -3.56
C VAL A 44 -4.79 -5.13 -3.88
N GLN A 45 -4.45 -4.80 -5.12
CA GLN A 45 -4.30 -3.41 -5.56
C GLN A 45 -5.63 -2.65 -5.49
N ARG A 46 -6.73 -3.23 -5.98
CA ARG A 46 -8.07 -2.62 -5.90
C ARG A 46 -8.53 -2.42 -4.44
N GLU A 47 -8.24 -3.37 -3.57
CA GLU A 47 -8.48 -3.24 -2.13
C GLU A 47 -7.65 -2.11 -1.52
N ASN A 48 -6.37 -2.00 -1.89
CA ASN A 48 -5.49 -0.92 -1.42
C ASN A 48 -6.06 0.45 -1.80
N ASP A 49 -6.42 0.64 -3.08
CA ASP A 49 -7.00 1.87 -3.59
C ASP A 49 -8.29 2.23 -2.83
N SER A 50 -9.11 1.22 -2.52
CA SER A 50 -10.35 1.41 -1.76
C SER A 50 -10.09 1.75 -0.29
N PHE A 51 -9.06 1.16 0.33
CA PHE A 51 -8.69 1.41 1.72
C PHE A 51 -8.18 2.84 1.95
N PHE A 52 -7.37 3.36 1.02
CA PHE A 52 -6.77 4.69 1.14
C PHE A 52 -7.71 5.81 0.67
N LYS A 53 -8.75 5.51 -0.12
CA LYS A 53 -9.79 6.49 -0.49
C LYS A 53 -10.49 7.05 0.76
N GLY A 54 -10.62 8.37 0.82
CA GLY A 54 -11.36 9.06 1.89
C GLY A 54 -10.65 9.13 3.25
N LYS A 55 -9.36 8.75 3.32
CA LYS A 55 -8.52 8.97 4.51
C LYS A 55 -7.91 10.37 4.48
N SER A 56 -7.62 10.92 5.67
CA SER A 56 -7.07 12.27 5.86
C SER A 56 -5.71 12.49 5.20
N ALA A 57 -4.91 11.44 5.06
CA ALA A 57 -3.67 11.40 4.31
C ALA A 57 -3.67 10.16 3.39
N PRO A 58 -4.22 10.25 2.18
CA PRO A 58 -4.31 9.09 1.29
C PRO A 58 -2.94 8.78 0.69
N ALA A 59 -2.26 7.76 1.22
CA ALA A 59 -1.06 7.23 0.62
C ALA A 59 -1.39 6.60 -0.75
N LYS A 60 -0.53 6.81 -1.75
CA LYS A 60 -0.61 6.07 -3.01
C LYS A 60 -0.04 4.67 -2.82
N SER A 61 -0.83 3.64 -3.09
CA SER A 61 -0.39 2.25 -2.88
C SER A 61 -0.06 1.54 -4.18
N TYR A 62 0.93 0.67 -4.15
CA TYR A 62 1.38 -0.13 -5.29
C TYR A 62 1.69 -1.57 -4.85
N CYS A 63 1.19 -2.56 -5.58
CA CYS A 63 1.75 -3.91 -5.60
C CYS A 63 2.93 -3.92 -6.58
N ALA A 64 4.15 -4.16 -6.09
CA ALA A 64 5.33 -4.24 -6.96
C ALA A 64 5.32 -5.52 -7.81
N TRP A 65 5.94 -5.46 -8.97
CA TRP A 65 6.16 -6.57 -9.90
C TRP A 65 7.62 -6.58 -10.39
N GLU A 66 8.05 -7.64 -11.06
CA GLU A 66 9.40 -7.76 -11.60
C GLU A 66 9.71 -6.62 -12.58
N GLY A 67 10.82 -5.93 -12.34
CA GLY A 67 11.20 -4.77 -13.15
C GLY A 67 10.40 -3.49 -12.86
N CYS A 68 9.61 -3.45 -11.78
CA CYS A 68 8.94 -2.24 -11.34
C CYS A 68 9.95 -1.15 -10.96
N GLU A 69 9.87 0.00 -11.64
CA GLU A 69 10.68 1.19 -11.35
C GLU A 69 9.79 2.34 -10.88
N LEU A 70 10.18 2.98 -9.77
CA LEU A 70 9.46 4.10 -9.20
C LEU A 70 10.40 5.28 -9.00
N ARG A 71 10.04 6.43 -9.58
CA ARG A 71 10.71 7.69 -9.29
C ARG A 71 10.16 8.25 -7.98
N VAL A 72 11.01 8.33 -6.97
CA VAL A 72 10.66 8.99 -5.71
C VAL A 72 10.81 10.50 -5.86
N THR A 73 9.74 11.22 -5.54
CA THR A 73 9.75 12.69 -5.43
C THR A 73 9.54 13.08 -3.97
N ARG A 74 9.79 14.35 -3.63
CA ARG A 74 9.43 14.86 -2.31
C ARG A 74 7.92 14.73 -2.11
N GLN A 75 7.53 14.14 -0.99
CA GLN A 75 6.14 14.16 -0.54
C GLN A 75 5.69 15.60 -0.35
N SER A 76 4.52 15.96 -0.88
CA SER A 76 3.96 17.29 -0.67
C SER A 76 3.45 17.40 0.77
N THR A 77 4.15 18.14 1.63
CA THR A 77 3.74 18.41 3.02
C THR A 77 2.77 19.59 3.14
N GLY A 78 1.98 19.86 2.10
CA GLY A 78 1.07 21.01 2.08
C GLY A 78 -0.25 20.70 2.79
N PRO A 79 -0.80 21.61 3.60
CA PRO A 79 -2.20 21.51 3.98
C PRO A 79 -3.05 21.60 2.70
N LEU A 80 -4.07 20.75 2.59
CA LEU A 80 -5.11 20.89 1.58
C LEU A 80 -5.92 22.15 1.88
N ILE A 81 -5.37 23.33 1.60
CA ILE A 81 -6.17 24.54 1.46
C ILE A 81 -6.93 24.38 0.14
N GLN A 82 -8.16 23.90 0.23
CA GLN A 82 -9.13 24.07 -0.84
C GLN A 82 -9.41 25.57 -0.94
N ASN A 83 -8.81 26.23 -1.93
CA ASN A 83 -9.23 27.56 -2.32
C ASN A 83 -10.60 27.44 -3.00
N ASN A 84 -11.53 28.22 -2.46
CA ASN A 84 -12.94 28.41 -2.80
C ASN A 84 -13.27 28.41 -4.31
#